data_AF-A0A925M1W9-F1
#
_entry.id   AF-A0A925M1W9-F1
#
_cell.length_a   1.000
_cell.length_b   1.000
_cell.length_c   1.000
_cell.angle_alpha   90.00
_cell.angle_beta   90.00
_cell.angle_gamma   90.00
#
_symmetry.space_group_name_H-M   'P 1'
#
loop_
_entity.id
_entity.type
_entity.pdbx_description
1 polymer ?
#
loop_
_entity_poly.entity_id
_entity_poly.type
_entity_poly.pdbx_seq_one_letter_code
_entity_poly.pdbx_strand_id
1 'polypeptide(L)'
;MKRKRDNRKNKRHQPFEVYRLEGDTYRSQIGEPYWMPEIGLGLGRGRQVIGGIEQEVLLWHDAQGQAYPMPEQRMQEMQRQLMAERQRTEAERQRAERLAEYVRSLGVDPDDLPE
;
A
#
# COMPACT_ATOMS: atom_id res chain seq x y z
N MET A 1 -0.12 15.74 48.86
CA MET A 1 -1.40 15.27 48.28
C MET A 1 -1.18 14.71 46.88
N LYS A 2 -1.09 13.39 46.71
CA LYS A 2 -1.04 12.75 45.38
C LYS A 2 -2.47 12.27 45.06
N ARG A 3 -3.11 12.87 44.04
CA ARG A 3 -4.45 12.46 43.60
C ARG A 3 -4.35 11.05 42.99
N LYS A 4 -4.91 10.05 43.68
CA LYS A 4 -5.23 8.76 43.08
C LYS A 4 -6.21 9.04 41.94
N ARG A 5 -5.78 8.82 40.69
CA ARG A 5 -6.73 8.73 39.57
C ARG A 5 -7.54 7.45 39.81
N ASP A 6 -8.81 7.61 40.14
CA ASP A 6 -9.77 6.52 40.14
C ASP A 6 -9.80 5.92 38.74
N ASN A 7 -9.13 4.78 38.59
CA ASN A 7 -9.17 3.99 37.38
C ASN A 7 -10.52 3.26 37.34
N ARG A 8 -11.57 3.96 36.94
CA ARG A 8 -12.86 3.35 36.62
C ARG A 8 -12.60 2.32 35.53
N LYS A 9 -12.75 1.04 35.90
CA LYS A 9 -12.78 -0.11 34.99
C LYS A 9 -13.83 0.16 33.90
N ASN A 10 -13.42 0.73 32.78
CA ASN A 10 -14.30 0.89 31.62
C ASN A 10 -14.65 -0.49 31.11
N LYS A 11 -15.95 -0.69 30.84
CA LYS A 11 -16.52 -1.90 30.24
C LYS A 11 -15.69 -2.32 29.03
N ARG A 12 -15.46 -3.63 28.95
CA ARG A 12 -14.66 -4.38 27.97
C ARG A 12 -15.09 -4.12 26.52
N HIS A 13 -14.74 -2.97 25.97
CA HIS A 13 -14.76 -2.80 24.53
C HIS A 13 -13.51 -3.47 23.96
N GLN A 14 -13.70 -4.34 22.97
CA GLN A 14 -12.57 -4.86 22.22
C GLN A 14 -12.02 -3.72 21.35
N PRO A 15 -10.70 -3.72 21.06
CA PRO A 15 -10.09 -2.70 20.19
C PRO A 15 -10.72 -2.62 18.79
N PHE A 16 -11.39 -3.70 18.36
CA PHE A 16 -12.10 -3.82 17.11
C PHE A 16 -13.47 -4.45 17.35
N GLU A 17 -14.53 -3.76 16.92
CA GLU A 17 -15.90 -4.27 16.99
C GLU A 17 -16.63 -3.87 15.71
N VAL A 18 -17.19 -4.85 15.01
CA VAL A 18 -18.08 -4.62 13.86
C VAL A 18 -19.48 -5.07 14.24
N TYR A 19 -20.48 -4.29 13.83
CA TYR A 19 -21.88 -4.59 14.07
C TYR A 19 -22.63 -4.54 12.74
N ARG A 20 -23.41 -5.59 12.45
CA ARG A 20 -24.27 -5.68 11.27
C ARG A 20 -25.73 -5.68 11.71
N LEU A 21 -26.57 -4.93 11.00
CA LEU A 21 -28.02 -4.95 11.21
C LEU A 21 -28.59 -6.27 10.64
N GLU A 22 -29.16 -7.10 11.50
CA GLU A 22 -29.87 -8.33 11.13
C GLU A 22 -31.31 -8.24 11.62
N GLY A 23 -32.25 -8.04 10.68
CA GLY A 23 -33.63 -7.70 11.04
C GLY A 23 -33.70 -6.32 11.67
N ASP A 24 -34.10 -6.26 12.95
CA ASP A 24 -34.27 -5.02 13.71
C ASP A 24 -33.21 -4.85 14.82
N THR A 25 -32.11 -5.60 14.76
CA THR A 25 -31.07 -5.55 15.80
C THR A 25 -29.67 -5.63 15.22
N TYR A 26 -28.77 -4.80 15.75
CA TYR A 26 -27.34 -4.87 15.46
C TYR A 26 -26.71 -6.07 16.18
N ARG A 27 -26.10 -6.97 15.42
CA ARG A 27 -25.35 -8.12 15.96
C ARG A 27 -23.87 -7.94 15.76
N SER A 28 -23.10 -8.22 16.81
CA SER A 28 -21.64 -8.20 16.78
C SER A 28 -21.12 -9.27 15.83
N GLN A 29 -20.17 -8.87 15.00
CA GLN A 29 -19.52 -9.71 14.02
C GLN A 29 -18.09 -10.01 14.47
N ILE A 30 -17.62 -11.22 14.17
CA ILE A 30 -16.30 -11.71 14.58
C ILE A 30 -15.45 -11.92 13.33
N GLY A 31 -14.16 -11.59 13.44
CA GLY A 31 -13.17 -11.75 12.37
C GLY A 31 -12.48 -10.44 12.08
N GLU A 32 -11.16 -10.48 11.89
CA GLU A 32 -10.34 -9.33 11.56
C GLU A 32 -9.34 -9.73 10.44
N PRO A 33 -9.45 -9.17 9.23
CA PRO A 33 -10.48 -8.23 8.79
C PRO A 33 -11.87 -8.89 8.71
N TYR A 34 -12.92 -8.14 9.08
CA TYR A 34 -14.30 -8.56 8.86
C TYR A 34 -14.69 -8.29 7.41
N TRP A 35 -14.97 -9.34 6.65
CA TRP A 35 -15.36 -9.25 5.24
C TRP A 35 -16.86 -8.92 5.09
N MET A 36 -17.16 -7.88 4.30
CA MET A 36 -18.51 -7.47 3.93
C MET A 36 -18.73 -7.77 2.44
N PRO A 37 -19.29 -8.95 2.10
CA PRO A 37 -19.48 -9.36 0.72
C PRO A 37 -20.43 -8.44 -0.05
N GLU A 38 -21.30 -7.70 0.64
CA GLU A 38 -22.28 -6.79 0.05
C GLU A 38 -21.63 -5.60 -0.67
N ILE A 39 -20.44 -5.21 -0.23
CA ILE A 39 -19.66 -4.09 -0.81
C ILE A 39 -18.28 -4.53 -1.32
N GLY A 40 -17.94 -5.83 -1.19
CA GLY A 40 -16.64 -6.35 -1.61
C GLY A 40 -15.46 -5.73 -0.85
N LEU A 41 -15.64 -5.42 0.45
CA LEU A 41 -14.60 -4.81 1.28
C LEU A 41 -14.49 -5.51 2.64
N GLY A 42 -13.26 -5.67 3.12
CA GLY A 42 -12.96 -6.07 4.49
C GLY A 42 -12.61 -4.88 5.37
N LEU A 43 -12.90 -4.94 6.66
CA LEU A 43 -12.50 -3.92 7.63
C LEU A 43 -11.64 -4.55 8.71
N GLY A 44 -10.44 -4.02 8.94
CA GLY A 44 -9.52 -4.53 9.97
C GLY A 44 -8.66 -3.42 10.53
N ARG A 45 -7.90 -3.69 11.60
CA ARG A 45 -6.95 -2.72 12.15
C ARG A 45 -5.57 -2.89 11.53
N GLY A 46 -4.87 -1.77 11.43
CA GLY A 46 -3.44 -1.74 11.15
C GLY A 46 -2.77 -0.58 11.85
N ARG A 47 -1.45 -0.68 12.02
CA ARG A 47 -0.65 0.44 12.52
C ARG A 47 -0.24 1.34 11.37
N GLN A 48 -0.48 2.63 11.52
CA GLN A 48 -0.12 3.64 10.54
C GLN A 48 0.50 4.85 11.23
N VAL A 49 1.35 5.58 10.50
CA VAL A 49 1.90 6.85 10.95
C VAL A 49 1.10 7.97 10.29
N ILE A 50 0.30 8.70 11.07
CA ILE A 50 -0.52 9.82 10.59
C ILE A 50 -0.04 11.08 11.30
N GLY A 51 0.41 12.08 10.53
CA GLY A 51 0.98 13.30 11.10
C GLY A 51 2.24 13.06 11.94
N GLY A 52 3.02 12.01 11.63
CA GLY A 52 4.23 11.64 12.38
C GLY A 52 3.99 10.84 13.66
N ILE A 53 2.74 10.49 13.96
CA ILE A 53 2.38 9.72 15.16
C ILE A 53 1.95 8.32 14.74
N GLU A 54 2.56 7.31 15.34
CA GLU A 54 2.12 5.92 15.16
C GLU A 54 0.81 5.70 15.93
N GLN A 55 -0.21 5.23 15.22
CA GLN A 55 -1.53 4.95 15.76
C GLN A 55 -2.17 3.73 15.09
N GLU A 56 -3.00 3.04 15.85
CA GLU A 56 -3.86 1.97 15.34
C GLU A 56 -5.07 2.59 14.65
N VAL A 57 -5.29 2.25 13.38
CA VAL A 57 -6.38 2.77 12.55
C VAL A 57 -7.12 1.64 11.86
N LEU A 58 -8.34 1.93 11.42
CA LEU A 58 -9.09 1.03 10.56
C LEU A 58 -8.61 1.17 9.11
N LEU A 59 -8.40 0.02 8.48
CA LEU A 59 -8.01 -0.11 7.08
C LEU A 59 -9.07 -0.91 6.34
N TRP A 60 -9.29 -0.54 5.08
CA TRP A 60 -10.02 -1.36 4.14
C TRP A 60 -9.13 -2.49 3.64
N HIS A 61 -9.69 -3.68 3.47
CA HIS A 61 -9.03 -4.85 2.92
C HIS A 61 -9.75 -5.33 1.66
N ASP A 62 -9.00 -5.95 0.76
CA ASP A 62 -9.55 -6.67 -0.40
C ASP A 62 -10.06 -8.07 -0.02
N ALA A 63 -10.54 -8.81 -1.03
CA ALA A 63 -11.10 -10.16 -0.86
C ALA A 63 -10.07 -11.19 -0.38
N GLN A 64 -8.78 -10.90 -0.54
CA GLN A 64 -7.65 -11.70 -0.11
C GLN A 64 -7.23 -11.36 1.32
N GLY A 65 -7.87 -10.36 1.95
CA GLY A 65 -7.53 -9.87 3.28
C GLY A 65 -6.33 -8.93 3.29
N GLN A 66 -5.87 -8.46 2.12
CA GLN A 66 -4.77 -7.50 2.03
C GLN A 66 -5.30 -6.08 2.22
N ALA A 67 -4.67 -5.33 3.12
CA ALA A 67 -5.05 -3.93 3.37
C ALA A 67 -4.72 -3.07 2.14
N TYR A 68 -5.65 -2.18 1.77
CA TYR A 68 -5.40 -1.16 0.76
C TYR A 68 -4.32 -0.19 1.23
N PRO A 69 -3.35 0.16 0.37
CA PRO A 69 -2.31 1.09 0.72
C PRO A 69 -2.90 2.48 0.96
N MET A 70 -2.34 3.20 1.94
CA MET A 70 -2.66 4.61 2.13
C MET A 70 -2.23 5.41 0.88
N PRO A 71 -2.89 6.54 0.58
CA PRO A 71 -2.53 7.38 -0.57
C PRO A 71 -1.03 7.71 -0.62
N GLU A 72 -0.43 8.01 0.53
CA GLU A 72 0.99 8.30 0.67
C GLU A 72 1.87 7.11 0.24
N GLN A 73 1.52 5.90 0.69
CA GLN A 73 2.25 4.68 0.34
C GLN A 73 2.13 4.39 -1.16
N ARG A 74 0.95 4.59 -1.73
CA ARG A 74 0.70 4.42 -3.17
C ARG A 74 1.53 5.41 -4.01
N MET A 75 1.62 6.66 -3.57
CA MET A 75 2.46 7.68 -4.24
C MET A 75 3.94 7.30 -4.17
N GLN A 76 4.43 6.85 -3.02
CA GLN A 76 5.82 6.42 -2.87
C GLN A 76 6.15 5.21 -3.75
N GLU A 77 5.24 4.23 -3.84
CA GLU A 77 5.41 3.08 -4.71
C GLU A 77 5.46 3.48 -6.19
N MET A 78 4.53 4.34 -6.63
CA MET A 78 4.50 4.86 -8.00
C MET A 78 5.78 5.64 -8.34
N GLN A 79 6.27 6.47 -7.42
CA GLN A 79 7.54 7.19 -7.62
C GLN A 79 8.73 6.24 -7.75
N ARG A 80 8.78 5.18 -6.93
CA ARG A 80 9.84 4.16 -7.02
C ARG A 80 9.79 3.42 -8.35
N GLN A 81 8.60 3.06 -8.82
CA GLN A 81 8.41 2.41 -10.12
C GLN A 81 8.88 3.31 -11.26
N LEU A 82 8.47 4.58 -11.27
CA LEU A 82 8.88 5.56 -12.28
C LEU A 82 10.40 5.78 -12.29
N MET A 83 11.04 5.84 -11.12
CA MET A 83 12.49 5.96 -11.02
C MET A 83 13.20 4.71 -11.55
N ALA A 84 12.71 3.52 -11.21
CA ALA A 84 13.27 2.26 -11.69
C ALA A 84 13.15 2.12 -13.21
N GLU A 85 12.00 2.50 -13.78
CA GLU A 85 11.77 2.50 -15.22
C GLU A 85 12.72 3.46 -15.93
N ARG A 86 12.86 4.70 -15.44
CA ARG A 86 13.81 5.67 -16.00
C ARG A 86 15.25 5.15 -16.01
N GLN A 87 15.68 4.52 -14.92
CA GLN A 87 17.03 3.92 -14.85
C GLN A 87 17.22 2.81 -15.87
N ARG A 88 16.19 1.99 -16.13
CA ARG A 88 16.25 0.94 -17.15
C ARG A 88 16.37 1.53 -18.55
N THR A 89 15.53 2.49 -18.88
CA THR A 89 15.58 3.17 -20.19
C THR A 89 16.92 3.86 -20.42
N GLU A 90 17.48 4.51 -19.40
CA GLU A 90 18.78 5.16 -19.48
C GLU A 90 19.91 4.15 -19.67
N ALA A 91 19.89 3.05 -18.90
CA ALA A 91 20.89 1.98 -19.06
C ALA A 91 20.82 1.31 -20.43
N GLU A 92 19.61 1.16 -20.99
CA GLU A 92 19.41 0.63 -22.34
C GLU A 92 19.94 1.61 -23.40
N ARG A 93 19.65 2.90 -23.27
CA ARG A 93 20.21 3.94 -24.15
C ARG A 93 21.74 3.94 -24.14
N GLN A 94 22.35 3.90 -22.96
CA GLN A 94 23.81 3.86 -22.84
C GLN A 94 24.43 2.56 -23.39
N ARG A 95 23.68 1.45 -23.39
CA ARG A 95 24.13 0.21 -24.06
C ARG A 95 24.03 0.33 -25.57
N ALA A 96 22.91 0.86 -26.07
CA ALA A 96 22.69 1.09 -27.49
C ALA A 96 23.72 2.07 -28.06
N GLU A 97 24.02 3.16 -27.35
CA GLU A 97 25.01 4.15 -27.76
C GLU A 97 26.41 3.54 -27.82
N ARG A 98 26.84 2.81 -26.79
CA ARG A 98 28.14 2.11 -26.81
C ARG A 98 28.24 1.08 -27.93
N LEU A 99 27.14 0.38 -28.23
CA LEU A 99 27.11 -0.55 -29.35
C LEU A 99 27.21 0.17 -30.70
N ALA A 100 26.47 1.28 -30.87
CA ALA A 100 26.55 2.11 -32.07
C ALA A 100 27.96 2.68 -32.27
N GLU A 101 28.61 3.17 -31.23
CA GLU A 101 30.01 3.60 -31.28
C GLU A 101 30.96 2.46 -31.68
N TYR A 102 30.75 1.26 -31.13
CA TYR A 102 31.54 0.09 -31.50
C TYR A 102 31.35 -0.28 -32.98
N VAL A 103 30.11 -0.27 -33.48
CA VAL A 103 29.81 -0.55 -34.91
C VAL A 103 30.44 0.51 -35.82
N ARG A 104 30.38 1.81 -35.45
CA ARG A 104 31.08 2.89 -36.16
C ARG A 104 32.59 2.68 -36.19
N SER A 105 33.19 2.17 -35.10
CA SER A 105 34.62 1.85 -35.06
C SER A 105 35.03 0.73 -36.03
N LEU A 106 34.09 -0.14 -36.41
CA LEU A 106 34.28 -1.19 -37.42
C LEU A 106 34.08 -0.67 -38.86
N GLY A 107 33.78 0.63 -39.03
CA GLY A 107 33.57 1.26 -40.34
C GLY A 107 32.17 1.06 -40.92
N VAL A 108 31.21 0.60 -40.10
CA VAL A 108 29.81 0.41 -40.49
C VAL A 108 28.98 1.55 -39.87
N ASP A 109 28.08 2.14 -40.65
CA ASP A 109 27.13 3.12 -40.12
C ASP A 109 25.96 2.39 -39.45
N PRO A 110 25.79 2.49 -38.11
CA PRO A 110 24.71 1.82 -37.40
C PRO A 110 23.31 2.32 -37.79
N ASP A 111 23.21 3.52 -38.38
CA ASP A 111 21.93 4.10 -38.82
C ASP A 111 21.52 3.64 -40.24
N ASP A 112 22.39 2.90 -40.95
CA ASP A 112 22.16 2.35 -42.29
C ASP A 112 22.24 0.80 -42.31
N LEU A 113 21.99 0.17 -41.15
CA LEU A 113 21.89 -1.29 -41.05
C LEU A 113 20.58 -1.78 -41.71
N PRO A 114 20.63 -2.82 -42.57
CA PRO A 114 19.41 -3.41 -43.12
C PRO A 114 18.57 -4.04 -42.00
N GLU A 115 17.23 -3.92 -42.08
CA GLU A 115 16.26 -4.60 -41.20
C GLU A 115 16.42 -6.12 -41.18
#